data_AF-A0A929BK75-F1
#
_entry.id   AF-A0A929BK75-F1
#
_cell.length_a   1.000
_cell.length_b   1.000
_cell.length_c   1.000
_cell.angle_alpha   90.00
_cell.angle_beta   90.00
_cell.angle_gamma   90.00
#
_symmetry.space_group_name_H-M   'P 1'
#
loop_
_entity.id
_entity.type
_entity.pdbx_description
1 polymer ?
#
loop_
_entity_poly.entity_id
_entity_poly.type
_entity_poly.pdbx_seq_one_letter_code
_entity_poly.pdbx_strand_id
1 'polypeptide(L)'
;MLIIVRRAGIAFLTLLIVITLTFFLLRRMPGDPLYMWAMELVQTHGMDFESAYEQVKQMYDYDPDEPMGQQYIRYIKGLMKGNLGTSMVYKISTNEIIITALPWTVFLLSISLLISFGLGSLMGIVIAWKRKTALEPIVTAYAAFT
;
A
#
# COMPACT_ATOMS: atom_id res chain seq x y z
N MET A 1 23.53 11.34 14.68
CA MET A 1 23.78 10.37 13.58
C MET A 1 23.27 8.97 13.91
N LEU A 2 23.60 8.39 15.07
CA LEU A 2 23.14 7.05 15.49
C LEU A 2 21.61 6.82 15.49
N ILE A 3 20.82 7.83 15.86
CA ILE A 3 19.35 7.71 15.89
C ILE A 3 18.76 7.59 14.48
N ILE A 4 19.28 8.34 13.50
CA ILE A 4 18.81 8.30 12.12
C ILE A 4 19.13 6.95 11.50
N VAL A 5 20.34 6.44 11.71
CA VAL A 5 20.76 5.10 11.24
C VAL A 5 19.90 4.00 11.88
N ARG A 6 19.65 4.07 13.19
CA ARG A 6 18.77 3.12 13.89
C ARG A 6 17.34 3.15 13.33
N ARG A 7 16.78 4.34 13.11
CA ARG A 7 15.42 4.49 12.56
C ARG A 7 15.33 3.99 11.11
N ALA A 8 16.32 4.32 10.29
CA ALA A 8 16.40 3.83 8.91
C ALA A 8 16.53 2.30 8.85
N GLY A 9 17.35 1.71 9.73
CA GLY A 9 17.49 0.26 9.82
C GLY A 9 16.19 -0.43 10.25
N ILE A 10 15.48 0.12 11.23
CA ILE A 10 14.16 -0.38 11.64
C ILE A 10 13.16 -0.28 10.48
N ALA A 11 13.08 0.87 9.81
CA ALA A 11 12.16 1.07 8.69
C ALA A 11 12.43 0.09 7.54
N PHE A 12 13.71 -0.13 7.20
CA PHE A 12 14.11 -1.09 6.19
C PHE A 12 13.73 -2.52 6.57
N LEU A 13 13.99 -2.93 7.83
CA LEU A 13 13.63 -4.26 8.31
C LEU A 13 12.12 -4.47 8.30
N THR A 14 11.33 -3.48 8.75
CA THR A 14 9.87 -3.52 8.70
C THR A 14 9.38 -3.68 7.26
N LEU A 15 9.92 -2.89 6.34
CA LEU A 15 9.55 -2.94 4.92
C LEU A 15 9.88 -4.31 4.32
N LEU A 16 11.05 -4.87 4.61
CA LEU A 16 11.43 -6.21 4.15
C LEU A 16 10.47 -7.28 4.69
N ILE A 17 10.17 -7.25 6.00
CA ILE A 17 9.24 -8.19 6.63
C ILE A 17 7.84 -8.08 5.99
N VAL A 18 7.33 -6.86 5.82
CA VAL A 18 6.01 -6.64 5.22
C VAL A 18 5.96 -7.16 3.79
N ILE A 19 6.95 -6.85 2.96
CA ILE A 19 7.03 -7.33 1.56
C ILE A 19 7.08 -8.86 1.51
N THR A 20 7.92 -9.48 2.35
CA THR A 20 8.01 -10.94 2.40
C THR A 20 6.69 -11.55 2.86
N LEU A 21 6.09 -11.02 3.93
CA LEU A 21 4.80 -11.52 4.45
C LEU A 21 3.69 -11.36 3.44
N THR A 22 3.52 -10.19 2.83
CA THR A 22 2.46 -9.95 1.84
C THR A 22 2.65 -10.83 0.61
N PHE A 23 3.88 -11.03 0.16
CA PHE A 23 4.19 -11.97 -0.93
C PHE A 23 3.71 -13.39 -0.63
N PHE A 24 4.07 -13.93 0.55
CA PHE A 24 3.65 -15.28 0.92
C PHE A 24 2.15 -15.36 1.19
N LEU A 25 1.57 -14.36 1.85
CA LEU A 25 0.14 -14.33 2.15
C LEU A 25 -0.69 -14.32 0.87
N LEU A 26 -0.40 -13.42 -0.08
CA LEU A 26 -1.16 -13.31 -1.32
C LEU A 26 -0.98 -14.54 -2.21
N ARG A 27 0.21 -15.17 -2.25
CA ARG A 27 0.45 -16.36 -3.08
C ARG A 27 0.00 -17.67 -2.44
N ARG A 28 -0.21 -17.70 -1.12
CA ARG A 28 -0.78 -18.86 -0.40
C ARG A 28 -2.27 -18.72 -0.15
N MET A 29 -2.86 -17.56 -0.47
CA MET A 29 -4.29 -17.35 -0.34
C MET A 29 -5.03 -18.29 -1.29
N PRO A 30 -6.02 -19.06 -0.82
CA PRO A 30 -6.83 -19.91 -1.68
C PRO A 30 -7.73 -19.02 -2.56
N GLY A 31 -7.64 -19.27 -3.88
CA GLY A 31 -8.26 -18.46 -4.93
C GLY A 31 -7.20 -18.23 -6.00
N ASP A 32 -7.41 -18.79 -7.20
CA ASP A 32 -6.52 -18.55 -8.32
C ASP A 32 -7.07 -17.35 -9.13
N PRO A 33 -6.59 -16.11 -8.86
CA PRO A 33 -7.02 -14.95 -9.63
C PRO A 33 -6.61 -15.07 -11.10
N LEU A 34 -5.58 -15.85 -11.44
CA LEU A 34 -5.25 -16.13 -12.83
C LEU A 34 -6.31 -17.01 -13.47
N TYR A 35 -6.81 -18.02 -12.76
CA TYR A 35 -7.91 -18.88 -13.26
C TYR A 35 -9.18 -18.06 -13.51
N MET A 36 -9.55 -17.16 -12.58
CA MET A 36 -10.73 -16.31 -12.76
C MET A 36 -10.57 -15.36 -13.94
N TRP A 37 -9.39 -14.76 -14.11
CA TRP A 37 -9.12 -13.86 -15.22
C TRP A 37 -9.05 -14.62 -16.56
N ALA A 38 -8.46 -15.83 -16.59
CA ALA A 38 -8.47 -16.69 -17.76
C ALA A 38 -9.91 -17.08 -18.14
N MET A 39 -10.76 -17.45 -17.18
CA MET A 39 -12.18 -17.72 -17.44
C MET A 39 -12.92 -16.50 -17.99
N GLU A 40 -12.61 -15.31 -17.50
CA GLU A 40 -13.18 -14.08 -18.05
C GLU A 40 -12.75 -13.85 -19.50
N LEU A 41 -11.48 -14.08 -19.84
CA LEU A 41 -10.97 -14.00 -21.22
C LEU A 41 -11.63 -15.03 -22.14
N VAL A 42 -11.84 -16.27 -21.66
CA VAL A 42 -12.58 -17.30 -22.40
C VAL A 42 -14.01 -16.82 -22.70
N GLN A 43 -14.70 -16.24 -21.71
CA GLN A 43 -16.07 -15.76 -21.86
C GLN A 43 -16.20 -14.52 -22.76
N THR A 44 -15.25 -13.58 -22.67
CA THR A 44 -15.31 -12.30 -23.40
C THR A 44 -14.72 -12.40 -24.81
N HIS A 45 -13.69 -13.21 -25.01
CA HIS A 45 -12.97 -13.31 -26.28
C HIS A 45 -13.16 -14.65 -27.01
N GLY A 46 -13.87 -15.62 -26.41
CA GLY A 46 -14.10 -16.94 -27.02
C GLY A 46 -12.81 -17.75 -27.21
N MET A 47 -11.77 -17.41 -26.43
CA MET A 47 -10.46 -18.04 -26.50
C MET A 47 -10.48 -19.41 -25.82
N ASP A 48 -9.60 -20.33 -26.21
CA ASP A 48 -9.43 -21.59 -25.48
C ASP A 48 -8.80 -21.34 -24.10
N PHE A 49 -9.23 -22.09 -23.09
CA PHE A 49 -8.85 -21.86 -21.70
C PHE A 49 -7.32 -21.93 -21.50
N GLU A 50 -6.66 -22.88 -22.17
CA GLU A 50 -5.21 -23.06 -22.05
C GLU A 50 -4.45 -21.82 -22.55
N SER A 51 -4.84 -21.30 -23.71
CA SER A 51 -4.24 -20.09 -24.29
C SER A 51 -4.55 -18.82 -23.48
N ALA A 52 -5.76 -18.72 -22.90
CA ALA A 52 -6.12 -17.63 -22.01
C ALA A 52 -5.30 -17.69 -20.70
N TYR A 53 -5.08 -18.88 -20.17
CA TYR A 53 -4.32 -19.08 -18.93
C TYR A 53 -2.84 -18.74 -19.11
N GLU A 54 -2.20 -19.18 -20.20
CA GLU A 54 -0.83 -18.79 -20.53
C GLU A 54 -0.67 -17.27 -20.72
N GLN A 55 -1.64 -16.64 -21.39
CA GLN A 55 -1.61 -15.20 -21.62
C GLN A 55 -1.70 -14.41 -20.31
N VAL A 56 -2.53 -14.86 -19.36
CA VAL A 56 -2.62 -14.26 -18.03
C VAL A 56 -1.36 -14.52 -17.19
N LYS A 57 -0.75 -15.71 -17.27
CA LYS A 57 0.55 -16.01 -16.63
C LYS A 57 1.62 -15.01 -17.07
N GLN A 58 1.71 -14.75 -18.38
CA GLN A 58 2.67 -13.79 -18.95
C GLN A 58 2.36 -12.35 -18.52
N MET A 59 1.09 -11.93 -18.56
CA MET A 59 0.67 -10.57 -18.24
C MET A 59 0.85 -10.22 -16.75
N TYR A 60 0.78 -11.24 -15.89
CA TYR A 60 0.94 -11.10 -14.44
C TYR A 60 2.39 -11.38 -13.96
N ASP A 61 3.32 -11.74 -14.87
CA ASP A 61 4.70 -12.17 -14.58
C ASP A 61 4.77 -13.25 -13.48
N TYR A 62 3.74 -14.10 -13.45
CA TYR A 62 3.53 -15.15 -12.46
C TYR A 62 3.45 -16.49 -13.16
N ASP A 63 4.45 -17.31 -12.87
CA ASP A 63 4.46 -18.69 -13.27
C ASP A 63 4.27 -19.57 -12.03
N PRO A 64 3.11 -20.23 -11.86
CA PRO A 64 2.86 -21.15 -10.75
C PRO A 64 3.81 -22.37 -10.77
N ASP A 65 4.43 -22.69 -11.91
CA ASP A 65 5.31 -23.84 -12.07
C ASP A 65 6.77 -23.55 -11.64
N GLU A 66 7.10 -22.28 -11.41
CA GLU A 66 8.44 -21.87 -11.00
C GLU A 66 8.69 -22.04 -9.49
N PRO A 67 9.90 -22.41 -9.03
CA PRO A 67 10.21 -22.46 -7.61
C PRO A 67 9.96 -21.13 -6.90
N MET A 68 9.24 -21.17 -5.76
CA MET A 68 8.84 -20.00 -4.98
C MET A 68 10.00 -19.03 -4.66
N GLY A 69 11.23 -19.56 -4.48
CA GLY A 69 12.42 -18.74 -4.26
C GLY A 69 12.82 -17.89 -5.47
N GLN A 70 12.73 -18.44 -6.69
CA GLN A 70 13.01 -17.69 -7.91
C GLN A 70 11.95 -16.62 -8.17
N GLN A 71 10.68 -16.96 -7.93
CA GLN A 71 9.57 -16.02 -7.98
C GLN A 71 9.78 -14.82 -7.03
N TYR A 72 10.25 -15.07 -5.80
CA TYR A 72 10.55 -14.01 -4.84
C TYR A 72 11.71 -13.13 -5.30
N ILE A 73 12.79 -13.73 -5.81
CA ILE A 73 13.94 -12.97 -6.34
C ILE A 73 13.52 -12.10 -7.53
N ARG A 74 12.70 -12.61 -8.46
CA ARG A 74 12.18 -11.83 -9.58
C ARG A 74 11.32 -10.66 -9.08
N TYR A 75 10.44 -10.91 -8.13
CA TYR A 75 9.60 -9.88 -7.52
C TYR A 75 10.43 -8.77 -6.86
N ILE A 76 11.42 -9.10 -6.04
CA ILE A 76 12.32 -8.13 -5.41
C ILE A 76 13.12 -7.34 -6.46
N LYS A 77 13.64 -7.99 -7.50
CA LYS A 77 14.32 -7.31 -8.61
C LYS A 77 13.39 -6.34 -9.34
N GLY A 78 12.13 -6.71 -9.54
CA GLY A 78 11.09 -5.84 -10.11
C GLY A 78 10.87 -4.61 -9.25
N LEU A 79 10.67 -4.80 -7.94
CA LEU A 79 10.50 -3.72 -6.98
C LEU A 79 11.69 -2.75 -6.96
N MET A 80 12.92 -3.28 -7.01
CA MET A 80 14.14 -2.46 -7.07
C MET A 80 14.23 -1.61 -8.35
N LYS A 81 13.62 -2.08 -9.45
CA LYS A 81 13.52 -1.31 -10.71
C LYS A 81 12.32 -0.35 -10.73
N GLY A 82 11.56 -0.27 -9.64
CA GLY A 82 10.35 0.54 -9.53
C GLY A 82 9.13 -0.09 -10.22
N ASN A 83 9.18 -1.36 -10.59
CA ASN A 83 8.02 -2.09 -11.11
C ASN A 83 7.29 -2.78 -9.96
N LEU A 84 6.11 -2.25 -9.61
CA LEU A 84 5.27 -2.80 -8.54
C LEU A 84 4.40 -4.00 -9.00
N GLY A 85 4.45 -4.33 -10.30
CA GLY A 85 3.67 -5.40 -10.91
C GLY A 85 2.28 -4.97 -11.35
N THR A 86 1.52 -5.94 -11.85
CA THR A 86 0.14 -5.77 -12.31
C THR A 86 -0.83 -6.01 -11.14
N SER A 87 -1.94 -5.27 -11.10
CA SER A 87 -2.99 -5.50 -10.09
C SER A 87 -3.82 -6.74 -10.44
N MET A 88 -4.04 -7.64 -9.48
CA MET A 88 -4.94 -8.80 -9.67
C MET A 88 -6.39 -8.40 -9.92
N VAL A 89 -6.81 -7.25 -9.35
CA VAL A 89 -8.22 -6.80 -9.38
C VAL A 89 -8.46 -5.89 -10.58
N TYR A 90 -7.63 -4.86 -10.73
CA TYR A 90 -7.81 -3.84 -11.76
C TYR A 90 -7.14 -4.20 -13.09
N LYS A 91 -6.30 -5.25 -13.12
CA LYS A 91 -5.64 -5.79 -14.33
C LYS A 91 -4.74 -4.79 -15.07
N ILE A 92 -4.42 -3.66 -14.43
CA ILE A 92 -3.51 -2.62 -14.92
C ILE A 92 -2.26 -2.54 -14.04
N SER A 93 -1.26 -1.79 -14.48
CA SER A 93 -0.04 -1.58 -13.69
C SER A 93 -0.38 -0.94 -12.33
N THR A 94 0.19 -1.49 -11.27
CA THR A 94 0.01 -0.96 -9.91
C THR A 94 0.61 0.45 -9.79
N ASN A 95 1.66 0.75 -10.55
CA ASN A 95 2.23 2.10 -10.65
C ASN A 95 1.20 3.10 -11.18
N GLU A 96 0.41 2.73 -12.17
CA GLU A 96 -0.61 3.60 -12.78
C GLU A 96 -1.74 3.89 -11.79
N ILE A 97 -2.18 2.87 -11.05
CA ILE A 97 -3.17 3.03 -9.97
C ILE A 97 -2.67 4.05 -8.94
N ILE A 98 -1.43 3.89 -8.49
CA ILE A 98 -0.83 4.79 -7.49
C ILE A 98 -0.72 6.20 -8.04
N ILE A 99 -0.18 6.39 -9.23
CA ILE A 99 -0.01 7.72 -9.84
C ILE A 99 -1.36 8.43 -9.99
N THR A 100 -2.41 7.70 -10.32
CA THR A 100 -3.77 8.26 -10.46
C THR A 100 -4.38 8.66 -9.11
N ALA A 101 -4.12 7.88 -8.05
CA ALA A 101 -4.65 8.13 -6.71
C ALA A 101 -3.82 9.14 -5.89
N LEU A 102 -2.54 9.29 -6.21
CA LEU A 102 -1.59 10.08 -5.43
C LEU A 102 -1.96 11.58 -5.34
N PRO A 103 -2.36 12.28 -6.42
CA PRO A 103 -2.76 13.68 -6.35
C PRO A 103 -3.92 13.93 -5.39
N TRP A 104 -4.93 13.06 -5.41
CA TRP A 104 -6.09 13.17 -4.52
C TRP A 104 -5.71 12.95 -3.06
N THR A 105 -4.84 11.96 -2.80
CA THR A 105 -4.34 11.70 -1.44
C THR A 105 -3.54 12.87 -0.91
N VAL A 106 -2.61 13.40 -1.71
CA VAL A 106 -1.81 14.58 -1.33
C VAL A 106 -2.69 15.80 -1.09
N PHE A 107 -3.69 16.04 -1.95
CA PHE A 107 -4.63 17.14 -1.80
C PHE A 107 -5.42 17.04 -0.48
N LEU A 108 -6.01 15.87 -0.21
CA LEU A 108 -6.78 15.63 1.02
C LEU A 108 -5.90 15.75 2.27
N LEU A 109 -4.71 15.13 2.27
CA LEU A 109 -3.77 15.22 3.38
C LEU A 109 -3.30 16.66 3.62
N SER A 110 -3.03 17.41 2.56
CA SER A 110 -2.58 18.81 2.69
C SER A 110 -3.66 19.68 3.31
N ILE A 111 -4.90 19.57 2.84
CA ILE A 111 -6.03 20.34 3.40
C ILE A 111 -6.31 19.91 4.84
N SER A 112 -6.37 18.60 5.10
CA SER A 112 -6.59 18.06 6.43
C SER A 112 -5.51 18.51 7.41
N LEU A 113 -4.24 18.50 6.99
CA LEU A 113 -3.13 18.97 7.80
C LEU A 113 -3.23 20.46 8.11
N LEU A 114 -3.53 21.30 7.11
CA LEU A 114 -3.66 22.75 7.31
C LEU A 114 -4.81 23.09 8.26
N ILE A 115 -5.97 22.44 8.10
CA ILE A 115 -7.12 22.65 8.97
C ILE A 115 -6.82 22.15 10.39
N SER A 116 -6.28 20.93 10.52
CA SER A 116 -5.98 20.33 11.82
C SER A 116 -4.90 21.12 12.57
N PHE A 117 -3.85 21.55 11.87
CA PHE A 117 -2.81 22.39 12.43
C PHE A 117 -3.35 23.77 12.84
N GLY A 118 -4.16 24.40 11.97
CA GLY A 118 -4.78 25.69 12.25
C GLY A 118 -5.69 25.64 13.47
N LEU A 119 -6.64 24.71 13.50
CA LEU A 119 -7.56 24.52 14.62
C LEU A 119 -6.84 24.10 15.89
N GLY A 120 -5.93 23.13 15.81
CA GLY A 120 -5.15 22.65 16.94
C GLY A 120 -4.28 23.75 17.56
N SER A 121 -3.62 24.56 16.72
CA SER A 121 -2.81 25.69 17.17
C SER A 121 -3.66 26.78 17.82
N LEU A 122 -4.79 27.17 17.21
CA LEU A 122 -5.71 28.15 17.79
C LEU A 122 -6.28 27.70 19.13
N MET A 123 -6.73 26.44 19.23
CA MET A 123 -7.18 25.86 20.49
C MET A 123 -6.05 25.87 21.53
N GLY A 124 -4.83 25.50 21.15
CA GLY A 124 -3.65 25.56 22.01
C GLY A 124 -3.37 26.96 22.55
N ILE A 125 -3.46 27.99 21.70
CA ILE A 125 -3.26 29.39 22.08
C ILE A 125 -4.37 29.85 23.06
N VAL A 126 -5.63 29.57 22.76
CA VAL A 126 -6.76 29.96 23.62
C VAL A 126 -6.64 29.36 25.02
N ILE A 127 -6.23 28.10 25.12
CA ILE A 127 -6.01 27.41 26.41
C ILE A 127 -4.81 28.02 27.14
N ALA A 128 -3.71 28.29 26.44
CA ALA A 128 -2.54 28.92 27.02
C ALA A 128 -2.85 30.33 27.58
N TRP A 129 -3.77 31.07 26.95
CA TRP A 129 -4.16 32.41 27.39
C TRP A 129 -5.23 32.40 28.50
N LYS A 130 -6.18 31.45 28.46
CA LYS A 130 -7.22 31.25 29.49
C LYS A 130 -6.85 30.18 30.53
N ARG A 131 -5.63 30.24 31.04
CA ARG A 131 -5.17 29.38 32.16
C ARG A 131 -6.16 29.44 33.33
N LYS A 132 -6.50 28.27 33.91
CA LYS A 132 -7.45 28.07 35.03
C LYS A 132 -8.95 28.07 34.69
N THR A 133 -9.33 27.85 33.43
CA THR A 133 -10.74 27.67 33.04
C THR A 133 -11.11 26.17 32.99
N ALA A 134 -12.36 25.80 33.23
CA ALA A 134 -12.84 24.40 33.18
C ALA A 134 -12.61 23.67 31.84
N LEU A 135 -12.22 24.39 30.78
CA LEU A 135 -11.85 23.86 29.47
C LEU A 135 -10.45 23.22 29.43
N GLU A 136 -9.57 23.55 30.39
CA GLU A 136 -8.20 23.03 30.48
C GLU A 136 -8.18 21.49 30.65
N PRO A 137 -8.83 20.87 31.66
CA PRO A 137 -8.77 19.43 31.85
C PRO A 137 -9.43 18.61 30.72
N ILE A 138 -10.48 19.13 30.08
CA ILE A 138 -11.17 18.43 28.98
C ILE A 138 -10.26 18.32 27.75
N VAL A 139 -9.58 19.42 27.39
CA VAL A 139 -8.72 19.43 26.21
C VAL A 139 -7.39 18.72 26.49
N THR A 140 -6.84 18.81 27.70
CA THR A 140 -5.65 18.03 28.07
C THR A 140 -5.93 16.53 28.06
N ALA A 141 -7.11 16.09 28.50
CA ALA A 141 -7.51 14.69 28.37
C ALA A 141 -7.60 14.28 26.89
N TYR A 142 -8.28 15.06 26.05
CA TYR A 142 -8.38 14.78 24.61
C TYR A 142 -7.01 14.71 23.91
N ALA A 143 -6.10 15.64 24.23
CA ALA A 143 -4.75 15.67 23.68
C ALA A 143 -3.86 14.51 24.14
N ALA A 144 -4.17 13.86 25.28
CA ALA A 144 -3.45 12.68 25.73
C ALA A 144 -3.88 11.38 25.00
N PHE A 145 -5.07 11.39 24.38
CA PHE A 145 -5.61 10.24 23.64
C PHE A 145 -5.35 10.28 22.13
N THR A 146 -4.87 11.42 21.60
CA THR A 146 -4.53 11.59 20.17
C THR A 146 -3.02 11.58 19.98
#